data_AF-A0A7Z0QLZ2-F1
#
_entry.id   AF-A0A7Z0QLZ2-F1
#
_cell.length_a   1.000
_cell.length_b   1.000
_cell.length_c   1.000
_cell.angle_alpha   90.00
_cell.angle_beta   90.00
_cell.angle_gamma   90.00
#
_symmetry.space_group_name_H-M   'P 1'
#
loop_
_entity.id
_entity.type
_entity.pdbx_description
1 polymer ?
#
loop_
_entity_poly.entity_id
_entity_poly.type
_entity_poly.pdbx_seq_one_letter_code
_entity_poly.pdbx_strand_id
1 'polypeptide(L)'
;MAGFIDASGRRLLHELAACLFLVSCWIGTAAAQKGQFSGDLVLKVLSDGRTMELVQPFTYTDSGGVLWPVPAHTKVDGASIPSVFWSIVGAPYTGKYREASVIHDHYCATRSRHWKAVHRVFLDGMLARGVDRTQAQLMYLAVYRFGPRWDFDVDACFCRGCPTCANPILKRISMYTSEYKDAEFQELRNKLTSGRYTLEQLEDAADYQLNTDILKSR
;
A
#
# COMPACT_ATOMS: atom_id res chain seq x y z
N MET A 1 -18.36 46.45 -76.07
CA MET A 1 -18.19 47.88 -75.69
C MET A 1 -19.39 48.20 -74.80
N ALA A 2 -19.20 48.26 -73.48
CA ALA A 2 -18.83 49.46 -72.71
C ALA A 2 -20.08 50.32 -72.38
N GLY A 3 -20.36 50.73 -71.13
CA GLY A 3 -19.71 50.38 -69.85
C GLY A 3 -20.33 51.12 -68.65
N PHE A 4 -20.01 50.65 -67.43
CA PHE A 4 -20.01 51.35 -66.12
C PHE A 4 -21.15 52.30 -65.70
N ILE A 5 -22.09 51.75 -64.91
CA ILE A 5 -22.98 52.38 -63.89
C ILE A 5 -23.32 51.24 -62.89
N ASP A 6 -23.34 51.35 -61.54
CA ASP A 6 -22.81 52.31 -60.54
C ASP A 6 -22.71 51.59 -59.15
N ALA A 7 -22.25 52.25 -58.09
CA ALA A 7 -22.01 51.69 -56.75
C ALA A 7 -23.30 51.38 -55.93
N SER A 8 -23.74 50.12 -55.90
CA SER A 8 -24.35 49.52 -54.69
C SER A 8 -24.57 48.00 -54.77
N GLY A 9 -24.15 47.29 -53.70
CA GLY A 9 -24.85 46.08 -53.21
C GLY A 9 -24.88 44.79 -54.04
N ARG A 10 -23.97 43.84 -53.72
CA ARG A 10 -24.26 42.42 -53.37
C ARG A 10 -25.26 41.64 -54.26
N ARG A 11 -24.92 40.52 -54.93
CA ARG A 11 -24.08 39.35 -54.55
C ARG A 11 -23.72 38.56 -55.82
N LEU A 12 -22.65 37.77 -55.76
CA LEU A 12 -22.67 36.38 -56.24
C LEU A 12 -21.69 35.56 -55.39
N LEU A 13 -22.09 34.35 -55.03
CA LEU A 13 -21.45 33.50 -54.03
C LEU A 13 -20.46 32.57 -54.72
N HIS A 14 -19.16 32.64 -54.38
CA HIS A 14 -18.24 31.54 -54.64
C HIS A 14 -17.60 31.06 -53.34
N GLU A 15 -17.75 29.75 -53.19
CA GLU A 15 -17.24 28.80 -52.20
C GLU A 15 -16.04 29.23 -51.35
N LEU A 16 -16.25 29.19 -50.02
CA LEU A 16 -15.21 28.86 -49.05
C LEU A 16 -15.76 27.75 -48.15
N ALA A 17 -15.48 26.50 -48.52
CA ALA A 17 -15.77 25.34 -47.68
C ALA A 17 -14.85 25.38 -46.45
N ALA A 18 -15.37 25.89 -45.34
CA ALA A 18 -14.65 25.89 -44.07
C ALA A 18 -14.54 24.46 -43.53
N CYS A 19 -13.40 23.82 -43.76
CA CYS A 19 -13.03 22.55 -43.11
C CYS A 19 -12.86 22.76 -41.61
N LEU A 20 -13.97 22.69 -40.87
CA LEU A 20 -13.99 22.66 -39.42
C LEU A 20 -13.48 21.31 -38.93
N PHE A 21 -12.16 21.12 -38.94
CA PHE A 21 -11.53 19.97 -38.27
C PHE A 21 -11.69 20.13 -36.76
N LEU A 22 -12.78 19.57 -36.23
CA LEU A 22 -13.00 19.39 -34.81
C LEU A 22 -11.96 18.40 -34.27
N VAL A 23 -10.82 18.93 -33.83
CA VAL A 23 -9.85 18.19 -33.02
C VAL A 23 -10.49 17.90 -31.66
N SER A 24 -11.26 16.81 -31.61
CA SER A 24 -11.75 16.26 -30.36
C SER A 24 -10.55 15.69 -29.60
N CYS A 25 -10.01 16.49 -28.67
CA CYS A 25 -9.02 16.00 -27.73
C CYS A 25 -9.71 15.04 -26.76
N TRP A 26 -9.69 13.75 -27.10
CA TRP A 26 -10.10 12.69 -26.19
C TRP A 26 -9.09 12.60 -25.04
N ILE A 27 -9.32 13.40 -24.00
CA ILE A 27 -8.67 13.21 -22.70
C ILE A 27 -9.26 11.93 -22.12
N GLY A 28 -8.68 10.80 -22.50
CA GLY A 28 -9.00 9.51 -21.92
C GLY A 28 -8.67 9.56 -20.42
N THR A 29 -9.71 9.54 -19.58
CA THR A 29 -9.53 9.36 -18.14
C THR A 29 -8.98 7.96 -17.92
N ALA A 30 -7.68 7.86 -17.66
CA ALA A 30 -7.05 6.61 -17.26
C ALA A 30 -7.71 6.13 -15.97
N ALA A 31 -8.58 5.12 -16.07
CA ALA A 31 -9.20 4.51 -14.92
C ALA A 31 -8.09 3.96 -14.01
N ALA A 32 -8.14 4.28 -12.72
CA ALA A 32 -7.14 3.82 -11.76
C ALA A 32 -7.03 2.30 -11.83
N GLN A 33 -5.84 1.81 -12.23
CA GLN A 33 -5.60 0.37 -12.39
C GLN A 33 -5.79 -0.31 -11.05
N LYS A 34 -6.60 -1.37 -10.99
CA LYS A 34 -6.63 -2.23 -9.80
C LYS A 34 -5.36 -3.06 -9.80
N GLY A 35 -4.69 -3.15 -8.65
CA GLY A 35 -3.51 -4.00 -8.52
C GLY A 35 -3.84 -5.46 -8.82
N GLN A 36 -2.88 -6.19 -9.40
CA GLN A 36 -3.09 -7.49 -10.00
C GLN A 36 -1.91 -8.44 -9.70
N PHE A 37 -2.20 -9.70 -9.43
CA PHE A 37 -1.20 -10.76 -9.33
C PHE A 37 -0.93 -11.41 -10.70
N SER A 38 0.31 -11.83 -10.92
CA SER A 38 0.79 -12.47 -12.13
C SER A 38 1.66 -13.70 -11.80
N GLY A 39 1.43 -14.78 -12.54
CA GLY A 39 1.90 -16.13 -12.23
C GLY A 39 0.97 -16.87 -11.27
N ASP A 40 0.92 -18.20 -11.35
CA ASP A 40 0.17 -19.02 -10.38
C ASP A 40 0.97 -19.16 -9.08
N LEU A 41 0.31 -19.07 -7.93
CA LEU A 41 0.94 -19.28 -6.64
C LEU A 41 1.13 -20.78 -6.36
N VAL A 42 2.29 -21.32 -6.75
CA VAL A 42 2.68 -22.72 -6.50
C VAL A 42 3.66 -22.78 -5.33
N LEU A 43 3.23 -23.40 -4.23
CA LEU A 43 4.00 -23.54 -2.99
C LEU A 43 4.32 -25.02 -2.71
N LYS A 44 5.57 -25.30 -2.32
CA LYS A 44 6.05 -26.60 -1.87
C LYS A 44 6.30 -26.57 -0.37
N VAL A 45 5.70 -27.50 0.38
CA VAL A 45 5.98 -27.66 1.82
C VAL A 45 7.42 -28.10 2.03
N LEU A 46 8.15 -27.46 2.95
CA LEU A 46 9.48 -27.90 3.37
C LEU A 46 9.40 -28.94 4.50
N SER A 47 10.53 -29.58 4.80
CA SER A 47 10.63 -30.68 5.77
C SER A 47 10.33 -30.29 7.23
N ASP A 48 10.24 -28.99 7.54
CA ASP A 48 9.81 -28.50 8.85
C ASP A 48 8.27 -28.47 9.03
N GLY A 49 7.51 -28.74 7.96
CA GLY A 49 6.05 -28.77 7.98
C GLY A 49 5.36 -27.40 8.12
N ARG A 50 6.11 -26.29 8.10
CA ARG A 50 5.59 -24.92 8.32
C ARG A 50 6.02 -23.95 7.22
N THR A 51 7.29 -23.98 6.84
CA THR A 51 7.85 -23.12 5.81
C THR A 51 7.44 -23.67 4.44
N MET A 52 7.02 -22.78 3.56
CA MET A 52 6.74 -23.09 2.16
C MET A 52 7.84 -22.49 1.28
N GLU A 53 8.18 -23.17 0.20
CA GLU A 53 9.05 -22.65 -0.86
C GLU A 53 8.22 -22.34 -2.10
N LEU A 54 8.40 -21.13 -2.64
CA LEU A 54 7.77 -20.71 -3.88
C LEU A 54 8.42 -21.44 -5.07
N VAL A 55 7.65 -22.23 -5.82
CA VAL A 55 8.18 -23.09 -6.89
C VAL A 55 8.54 -22.33 -8.17
N GLN A 56 7.83 -21.22 -8.44
CA GLN A 56 7.99 -20.41 -9.65
C GLN A 56 7.86 -18.91 -9.33
N PRO A 57 8.41 -17.99 -10.13
CA PRO A 57 8.30 -16.55 -9.85
C PRO A 57 6.85 -16.09 -9.74
N PHE A 58 6.56 -15.23 -8.77
CA PHE A 58 5.23 -14.69 -8.49
C PHE A 58 5.33 -13.19 -8.32
N THR A 59 4.42 -12.41 -8.91
CA THR A 59 4.50 -10.94 -8.90
C THR A 59 3.17 -10.31 -8.56
N TYR A 60 3.18 -9.25 -7.74
CA TYR A 60 2.06 -8.32 -7.64
C TYR A 60 2.42 -7.00 -8.35
N THR A 61 1.52 -6.46 -9.14
CA THR A 61 1.60 -5.09 -9.67
C THR A 61 0.60 -4.25 -8.90
N ASP A 62 1.03 -3.18 -8.24
CA ASP A 62 0.10 -2.30 -7.52
C ASP A 62 -0.66 -1.34 -8.45
N SER A 63 -1.57 -0.56 -7.90
CA SER A 63 -2.41 0.39 -8.64
C SER A 63 -1.64 1.57 -9.27
N GLY A 64 -0.39 1.79 -8.84
CA GLY A 64 0.54 2.75 -9.46
C GLY A 64 1.39 2.13 -10.57
N GLY A 65 1.22 0.84 -10.85
CA GLY A 65 2.04 0.10 -11.83
C GLY A 65 3.39 -0.35 -11.29
N VAL A 66 3.67 -0.22 -9.98
CA VAL A 66 4.94 -0.70 -9.41
C VAL A 66 4.89 -2.22 -9.29
N LEU A 67 5.91 -2.88 -9.84
CA LEU A 67 6.07 -4.32 -9.74
C LEU A 67 6.64 -4.70 -8.37
N TRP A 68 6.11 -5.78 -7.79
CA TRP A 68 6.56 -6.43 -6.57
C TRP A 68 6.85 -7.91 -6.87
N PRO A 69 7.95 -8.21 -7.59
CA PRO A 69 8.33 -9.58 -7.90
C PRO A 69 8.84 -10.31 -6.67
N VAL A 70 8.59 -11.61 -6.62
CA VAL A 70 9.14 -12.58 -5.68
C VAL A 70 9.74 -13.73 -6.50
N PRO A 71 11.04 -14.02 -6.38
CA PRO A 71 11.71 -15.05 -7.18
C PRO A 71 11.33 -16.46 -6.70
N ALA A 72 11.42 -17.43 -7.62
CA ALA A 72 11.37 -18.85 -7.27
C ALA A 72 12.43 -19.19 -6.19
N HIS A 73 12.17 -20.25 -5.44
CA HIS A 73 12.91 -20.68 -4.26
C HIS A 73 12.90 -19.70 -3.07
N THR A 74 12.06 -18.65 -3.11
CA THR A 74 11.78 -17.84 -1.92
C THR A 74 11.09 -18.71 -0.88
N LYS A 75 11.69 -18.74 0.32
CA LYS A 75 11.07 -19.34 1.51
C LYS A 75 10.14 -18.30 2.15
N VAL A 76 8.91 -18.71 2.40
CA VAL A 76 7.87 -17.95 3.09
C VAL A 76 7.38 -18.78 4.28
N ASP A 77 6.95 -18.12 5.35
CA ASP A 77 6.46 -18.80 6.56
C ASP A 77 4.97 -18.55 6.83
N GLY A 78 4.34 -17.66 6.06
CA GLY A 78 2.94 -17.27 6.19
C GLY A 78 2.62 -16.58 7.52
N ALA A 79 3.64 -16.24 8.31
CA ALA A 79 3.54 -15.81 9.70
C ALA A 79 3.88 -14.32 9.90
N SER A 80 4.02 -13.56 8.81
CA SER A 80 3.97 -12.09 8.83
C SER A 80 2.78 -11.52 9.60
N ILE A 81 1.69 -12.28 9.72
CA ILE A 81 0.59 -12.03 10.64
C ILE A 81 0.87 -12.79 11.95
N PRO A 82 1.11 -12.10 13.09
CA PRO A 82 1.30 -12.74 14.40
C PRO A 82 0.23 -13.79 14.72
N SER A 83 0.64 -14.93 15.27
CA SER A 83 -0.18 -16.15 15.38
C SER A 83 -1.48 -16.00 16.17
N VAL A 84 -1.53 -15.04 17.10
CA VAL A 84 -2.75 -14.65 17.83
C VAL A 84 -3.92 -14.28 16.91
N PHE A 85 -3.64 -13.73 15.73
CA PHE A 85 -4.66 -13.30 14.78
C PHE A 85 -5.26 -14.45 13.95
N TRP A 86 -4.66 -15.65 13.96
CA TRP A 86 -5.17 -16.79 13.18
C TRP A 86 -6.61 -17.19 13.57
N SER A 87 -7.00 -16.89 14.81
CA SER A 87 -8.38 -17.02 15.32
C SER A 87 -9.40 -16.12 14.60
N ILE A 88 -8.95 -15.01 14.00
CA ILE A 88 -9.77 -14.01 13.30
C ILE A 88 -9.65 -14.18 11.78
N VAL A 89 -8.46 -14.52 11.27
CA VAL A 89 -8.15 -14.49 9.83
C VAL A 89 -8.05 -15.87 9.18
N GLY A 90 -8.03 -16.94 9.97
CA GLY A 90 -7.72 -18.31 9.53
C GLY A 90 -6.23 -18.66 9.69
N ALA A 91 -5.92 -19.96 9.61
CA ALA A 91 -4.55 -20.47 9.70
C ALA A 91 -3.66 -19.98 8.53
N PRO A 92 -2.32 -19.97 8.67
CA PRO A 92 -1.40 -19.58 7.61
C PRO A 92 -1.69 -20.26 6.29
N TYR A 93 -1.50 -19.51 5.21
CA TYR A 93 -1.82 -19.94 3.86
C TYR A 93 -3.27 -20.39 3.65
N THR A 94 -4.26 -19.87 4.38
CA THR A 94 -5.68 -20.11 4.07
C THR A 94 -6.36 -18.86 3.52
N GLY A 95 -7.45 -19.03 2.77
CA GLY A 95 -8.25 -17.91 2.27
C GLY A 95 -7.55 -17.00 1.26
N LYS A 96 -8.13 -15.81 1.09
CA LYS A 96 -7.82 -14.87 -0.02
C LYS A 96 -6.53 -14.06 0.17
N TYR A 97 -5.93 -14.03 1.37
CA TYR A 97 -4.77 -13.19 1.66
C TYR A 97 -3.42 -13.87 1.36
N ARG A 98 -3.41 -15.19 1.08
CA ARG A 98 -2.19 -16.02 0.88
C ARG A 98 -1.21 -15.42 -0.13
N GLU A 99 -1.72 -14.91 -1.24
CA GLU A 99 -0.91 -14.29 -2.29
C GLU A 99 -0.27 -12.98 -1.82
N ALA A 100 -0.98 -12.16 -1.05
CA ALA A 100 -0.46 -10.93 -0.47
C ALA A 100 0.59 -11.21 0.63
N SER A 101 0.41 -12.26 1.45
CA SER A 101 1.39 -12.63 2.47
C SER A 101 2.72 -13.11 1.86
N VAL A 102 2.71 -13.77 0.70
CA VAL A 102 3.95 -14.18 -0.01
C VAL A 102 4.78 -12.96 -0.43
N ILE A 103 4.14 -11.89 -0.91
CA ILE A 103 4.82 -10.62 -1.20
C ILE A 103 5.39 -10.03 0.10
N HIS A 104 4.56 -9.94 1.14
CA HIS A 104 4.96 -9.33 2.42
C HIS A 104 6.13 -10.07 3.10
N ASP A 105 6.06 -11.40 3.20
CA ASP A 105 7.12 -12.25 3.76
C ASP A 105 8.47 -11.99 3.06
N HIS A 106 8.47 -12.01 1.71
CA HIS A 106 9.68 -11.77 0.92
C HIS A 106 10.30 -10.39 1.18
N TYR A 107 9.48 -9.34 1.18
CA TYR A 107 9.97 -7.97 1.35
C TYR A 107 10.32 -7.62 2.81
N CYS A 108 9.72 -8.27 3.81
CA CYS A 108 10.13 -8.19 5.21
C CYS A 108 11.45 -8.95 5.48
N ALA A 109 11.67 -10.08 4.81
CA ALA A 109 12.91 -10.85 4.92
C ALA A 109 14.09 -10.14 4.23
N THR A 110 13.89 -9.67 3.00
CA THR A 110 14.94 -9.01 2.21
C THR A 110 15.18 -7.55 2.58
N ARG A 111 14.16 -6.85 3.13
CA ARG A 111 14.19 -5.41 3.48
C ARG A 111 14.57 -4.50 2.30
N SER A 112 14.41 -5.00 1.08
CA SER A 112 14.81 -4.35 -0.18
C SER A 112 13.96 -3.13 -0.56
N ARG A 113 12.92 -2.82 0.24
CA ARG A 113 12.03 -1.66 0.10
C ARG A 113 11.71 -1.09 1.48
N HIS A 114 11.23 0.15 1.54
CA HIS A 114 10.87 0.80 2.79
C HIS A 114 9.68 0.11 3.48
N TRP A 115 9.77 -0.13 4.79
CA TRP A 115 8.79 -0.92 5.57
C TRP A 115 7.34 -0.46 5.41
N LYS A 116 7.06 0.87 5.39
CA LYS A 116 5.69 1.40 5.17
C LYS A 116 5.09 0.91 3.85
N ALA A 117 5.90 0.84 2.78
CA ALA A 117 5.46 0.35 1.48
C ALA A 117 5.25 -1.18 1.48
N VAL A 118 6.11 -1.92 2.21
CA VAL A 118 5.97 -3.38 2.37
C VAL A 118 4.69 -3.75 3.12
N HIS A 119 4.37 -3.06 4.22
CA HIS A 119 3.08 -3.27 4.89
C HIS A 119 1.91 -2.80 4.01
N ARG A 120 2.04 -1.69 3.27
CA ARG A 120 0.96 -1.19 2.39
C ARG A 120 0.63 -2.17 1.26
N VAL A 121 1.62 -2.74 0.57
CA VAL A 121 1.35 -3.69 -0.53
C VAL A 121 0.62 -4.95 -0.03
N PHE A 122 0.76 -5.31 1.24
CA PHE A 122 -0.04 -6.39 1.85
C PHE A 122 -1.53 -6.03 1.91
N LEU A 123 -1.88 -4.80 2.29
CA LEU A 123 -3.26 -4.29 2.22
C LEU A 123 -3.79 -4.32 0.79
N ASP A 124 -3.02 -3.77 -0.15
CA ASP A 124 -3.45 -3.63 -1.55
C ASP A 124 -3.62 -5.00 -2.23
N GLY A 125 -2.72 -5.95 -1.94
CA GLY A 125 -2.84 -7.35 -2.36
C GLY A 125 -4.07 -8.05 -1.79
N MET A 126 -4.38 -7.86 -0.50
CA MET A 126 -5.60 -8.41 0.11
C MET A 126 -6.87 -7.85 -0.54
N LEU A 127 -6.91 -6.54 -0.80
CA LEU A 127 -8.04 -5.89 -1.48
C LEU A 127 -8.17 -6.36 -2.94
N ALA A 128 -7.06 -6.55 -3.66
CA ALA A 128 -7.05 -7.11 -5.01
C ALA A 128 -7.60 -8.55 -5.08
N ARG A 129 -7.48 -9.34 -4.00
CA ARG A 129 -8.10 -10.68 -3.88
C ARG A 129 -9.50 -10.68 -3.28
N GLY A 130 -10.07 -9.49 -3.02
CA GLY A 130 -11.42 -9.36 -2.49
C GLY A 130 -11.57 -9.94 -1.08
N VAL A 131 -10.53 -9.81 -0.25
CA VAL A 131 -10.70 -9.81 1.22
C VAL A 131 -11.64 -8.66 1.59
N ASP A 132 -12.48 -8.83 2.61
CA ASP A 132 -13.31 -7.72 3.09
C ASP A 132 -12.44 -6.51 3.46
N ARG A 133 -12.93 -5.29 3.20
CA ARG A 133 -12.16 -4.06 3.41
C ARG A 133 -11.77 -3.88 4.88
N THR A 134 -12.71 -4.13 5.79
CA THR A 134 -12.48 -4.00 7.24
C THR A 134 -11.49 -5.07 7.72
N GLN A 135 -11.65 -6.31 7.25
CA GLN A 135 -10.71 -7.40 7.54
C GLN A 135 -9.30 -7.07 7.03
N ALA A 136 -9.16 -6.63 5.78
CA ALA A 136 -7.88 -6.28 5.18
C ALA A 136 -7.21 -5.10 5.91
N GLN A 137 -7.97 -4.06 6.26
CA GLN A 137 -7.47 -2.93 7.06
C GLN A 137 -7.04 -3.35 8.47
N LEU A 138 -7.78 -4.25 9.13
CA LEU A 138 -7.42 -4.77 10.45
C LEU A 138 -6.13 -5.61 10.41
N MET A 139 -6.00 -6.48 9.40
CA MET A 139 -4.79 -7.27 9.14
C MET A 139 -3.58 -6.38 8.80
N TYR A 140 -3.81 -5.31 8.05
CA TYR A 140 -2.80 -4.30 7.76
C TYR A 140 -2.36 -3.55 9.03
N LEU A 141 -3.28 -3.07 9.86
CA LEU A 141 -2.95 -2.37 11.11
C LEU A 141 -2.20 -3.26 12.10
N ALA A 142 -2.52 -4.56 12.15
CA ALA A 142 -1.76 -5.54 12.90
C ALA A 142 -0.29 -5.58 12.48
N VAL A 143 0.02 -5.76 11.18
CA VAL A 143 1.41 -5.79 10.72
C VAL A 143 2.08 -4.42 10.78
N TYR A 144 1.34 -3.32 10.62
CA TYR A 144 1.89 -1.97 10.77
C TYR A 144 2.31 -1.63 12.20
N ARG A 145 1.52 -2.07 13.20
CA ARG A 145 1.79 -1.80 14.62
C ARG A 145 2.79 -2.78 15.23
N PHE A 146 2.70 -4.07 14.89
CA PHE A 146 3.45 -5.16 15.55
C PHE A 146 4.48 -5.85 14.65
N GLY A 147 4.46 -5.59 13.34
CA GLY A 147 5.44 -6.14 12.40
C GLY A 147 6.83 -5.48 12.52
N PRO A 148 7.84 -6.05 11.83
CA PRO A 148 9.18 -5.51 11.81
C PRO A 148 9.23 -4.19 11.02
N ARG A 149 9.83 -3.17 11.61
CA ARG A 149 10.19 -1.91 10.96
C ARG A 149 11.71 -1.80 10.88
N TRP A 150 12.22 -1.23 9.79
CA TRP A 150 13.65 -1.08 9.55
C TRP A 150 13.99 0.31 9.02
N ASP A 151 15.22 0.74 9.29
CA ASP A 151 15.83 1.99 8.82
C ASP A 151 14.97 3.25 8.99
N PHE A 152 14.32 3.41 10.14
CA PHE A 152 13.45 4.55 10.46
C PHE A 152 14.04 5.42 11.58
N ASP A 153 13.68 6.70 11.60
CA ASP A 153 14.09 7.63 12.66
C ASP A 153 12.99 7.80 13.70
N VAL A 154 13.37 7.84 14.98
CA VAL A 154 12.50 8.26 16.09
C VAL A 154 12.99 9.58 16.67
N ASP A 155 12.09 10.48 17.06
CA ASP A 155 12.49 11.68 17.81
C ASP A 155 12.85 11.27 19.25
N ALA A 156 14.10 11.49 19.64
CA ALA A 156 14.63 11.15 20.95
C ALA A 156 14.41 12.23 22.02
N CYS A 157 13.84 13.40 21.69
CA CYS A 157 13.56 14.44 22.69
C CYS A 157 12.36 14.08 23.58
N PHE A 158 12.66 13.51 24.75
CA PHE A 158 11.69 13.26 25.82
C PHE A 158 11.38 14.53 26.64
N CYS A 159 11.11 15.66 25.96
CA CYS A 159 11.15 17.00 26.56
C CYS A 159 9.80 17.74 26.44
N ARG A 160 8.80 17.40 27.28
CA ARG A 160 7.54 18.18 27.34
C ARG A 160 7.82 19.60 27.83
N GLY A 161 7.64 20.59 26.94
CA GLY A 161 7.72 22.02 27.26
C GLY A 161 9.12 22.65 27.15
N CYS A 162 10.09 22.00 26.50
CA CYS A 162 11.43 22.59 26.35
C CYS A 162 11.53 23.50 25.10
N PRO A 163 12.05 24.75 25.19
CA PRO A 163 12.16 25.65 24.04
C PRO A 163 13.15 25.22 22.95
N THR A 164 14.08 24.29 23.24
CA THR A 164 15.11 23.83 22.29
C THR A 164 14.63 22.76 21.31
N CYS A 165 13.38 22.28 21.42
CA CYS A 165 12.81 21.24 20.54
C CYS A 165 12.50 21.71 19.11
N ALA A 166 12.98 22.88 18.68
CA ALA A 166 12.82 23.37 17.31
C ALA A 166 13.50 22.47 16.25
N ASN A 167 14.46 21.64 16.67
CA ASN A 167 15.07 20.60 15.86
C ASN A 167 14.91 19.23 16.56
N PRO A 168 14.23 18.24 15.96
CA PRO A 168 14.08 16.92 16.55
C PRO A 168 15.43 16.19 16.60
N ILE A 169 15.69 15.46 17.69
CA ILE A 169 16.89 14.62 17.78
C ILE A 169 16.56 13.28 17.15
N LEU A 170 16.69 13.22 15.82
CA LEU A 170 16.41 12.01 15.06
C LEU A 170 17.43 10.90 15.39
N LYS A 171 16.92 9.82 15.99
CA LYS A 171 17.66 8.61 16.28
C LYS A 171 17.27 7.54 15.27
N ARG A 172 18.20 7.18 14.38
CA ARG A 172 18.04 6.05 13.47
C ARG A 172 17.95 4.72 14.24
N ILE A 173 16.92 3.95 13.91
CA ILE A 173 16.69 2.58 14.35
C ILE A 173 16.83 1.69 13.11
N SER A 174 17.83 0.80 13.11
CA SER A 174 18.07 -0.12 11.99
C SER A 174 17.00 -1.20 11.88
N MET A 175 16.54 -1.74 13.02
CA MET A 175 15.41 -2.69 13.07
C MET A 175 14.74 -2.66 14.44
N TYR A 176 13.40 -2.73 14.45
CA TYR A 176 12.61 -2.95 15.65
C TYR A 176 11.30 -3.66 15.31
N THR A 177 10.91 -4.64 16.11
CA THR A 177 9.63 -5.34 16.03
C THR A 177 8.97 -5.21 17.40
N SER A 178 7.73 -4.71 17.46
CA SER A 178 7.01 -4.64 18.74
C SER A 178 6.51 -6.01 19.16
N GLU A 179 6.53 -6.27 20.47
CA GLU A 179 5.77 -7.37 21.05
C GLU A 179 4.26 -7.17 20.79
N TYR A 180 3.54 -8.25 20.51
CA TYR A 180 2.08 -8.20 20.39
C TYR A 180 1.43 -7.89 21.74
N LYS A 181 0.54 -6.90 21.76
CA LYS A 181 -0.25 -6.54 22.94
C LYS A 181 -1.73 -6.52 22.58
N ASP A 182 -2.51 -7.43 23.16
CA ASP A 182 -3.92 -7.59 22.79
C ASP A 182 -4.74 -6.32 23.03
N ALA A 183 -4.58 -5.67 24.18
CA ALA A 183 -5.29 -4.44 24.51
C ALA A 183 -5.09 -3.31 23.46
N GLU A 184 -3.86 -3.11 22.98
CA GLU A 184 -3.56 -2.12 21.93
C GLU A 184 -4.20 -2.52 20.58
N PHE A 185 -4.24 -3.81 20.26
CA PHE A 185 -4.90 -4.29 19.05
C PHE A 185 -6.43 -4.17 19.11
N GLN A 186 -7.06 -4.49 20.25
CA GLN A 186 -8.50 -4.28 20.42
C GLN A 186 -8.85 -2.79 20.35
N GLU A 187 -7.99 -1.89 20.85
CA GLU A 187 -8.17 -0.45 20.69
C GLU A 187 -8.12 -0.03 19.20
N LEU A 188 -7.11 -0.49 18.45
CA LEU A 188 -7.04 -0.24 16.99
C LEU A 188 -8.27 -0.79 16.25
N ARG A 189 -8.72 -2.00 16.60
CA ARG A 189 -9.94 -2.62 16.07
C ARG A 189 -11.16 -1.76 16.33
N ASN A 190 -11.37 -1.33 17.57
CA ASN A 190 -12.51 -0.51 17.98
C ASN A 190 -12.50 0.88 17.32
N LYS A 191 -11.33 1.50 17.14
CA LYS A 191 -11.22 2.76 16.41
C LYS A 191 -11.58 2.58 14.93
N LEU A 192 -11.04 1.55 14.27
CA LEU A 192 -11.34 1.21 12.87
C LEU A 192 -12.84 0.94 12.66
N THR A 193 -13.44 0.04 13.47
CA THR A 193 -14.86 -0.33 13.31
C THR A 193 -15.82 0.78 13.70
N SER A 194 -15.39 1.78 14.49
CA SER A 194 -16.22 2.96 14.79
C SER A 194 -16.44 3.88 13.59
N GLY A 195 -15.66 3.75 12.51
CA GLY A 195 -15.73 4.61 11.32
C GLY A 195 -15.32 6.08 11.55
N ARG A 196 -14.90 6.45 12.77
CA ARG A 196 -14.53 7.83 13.15
C ARG A 196 -13.08 8.21 12.81
N TYR A 197 -12.25 7.23 12.44
CA TYR A 197 -10.82 7.42 12.20
C TYR A 197 -10.47 6.99 10.78
N THR A 198 -9.64 7.78 10.10
CA THR A 198 -9.03 7.39 8.83
C THR A 198 -7.92 6.36 9.06
N LEU A 199 -7.52 5.63 8.03
CA LEU A 199 -6.43 4.67 8.15
C LEU A 199 -5.09 5.38 8.50
N GLU A 200 -4.87 6.56 7.94
CA GLU A 200 -3.75 7.46 8.25
C GLU A 200 -3.70 7.85 9.73
N GLN A 201 -4.83 8.26 10.33
CA GLN A 201 -4.89 8.57 11.77
C GLN A 201 -4.59 7.35 12.67
N LEU A 202 -4.86 6.13 12.20
CA LEU A 202 -4.54 4.89 12.92
C LEU A 202 -3.06 4.51 12.74
N GLU A 203 -2.48 4.80 11.58
CA GLU A 203 -1.05 4.69 11.31
C GLU A 203 -0.24 5.68 12.18
N ASP A 204 -0.65 6.95 12.26
CA ASP A 204 -0.04 7.97 13.12
C ASP A 204 -0.10 7.57 14.60
N ALA A 205 -1.24 7.04 15.05
CA ALA A 205 -1.40 6.54 16.42
C ALA A 205 -0.48 5.33 16.70
N ALA A 206 -0.30 4.43 15.73
CA ALA A 206 0.61 3.30 15.84
C ALA A 206 2.09 3.73 15.84
N ASP A 207 2.46 4.74 15.03
CA ASP A 207 3.80 5.34 15.01
C ASP A 207 4.12 6.04 16.34
N TYR A 208 3.18 6.82 16.87
CA TYR A 208 3.32 7.47 18.18
C TYR A 208 3.51 6.44 19.31
N GLN A 209 2.73 5.36 19.32
CA GLN A 209 2.84 4.32 20.34
C GLN A 209 4.15 3.53 20.22
N LEU A 210 4.60 3.20 19.01
CA LEU A 210 5.88 2.53 18.79
C LEU A 210 7.07 3.39 19.19
N ASN A 211 7.05 4.70 18.87
CA ASN A 211 8.06 5.64 19.36
C ASN A 211 8.06 5.69 20.89
N THR A 212 6.88 5.73 21.52
CA THR A 212 6.72 5.71 22.98
C THR A 212 7.30 4.43 23.59
N ASP A 213 7.08 3.26 22.98
CA ASP A 213 7.64 1.97 23.44
C ASP A 213 9.18 1.94 23.32
N ILE A 214 9.75 2.42 22.20
CA ILE A 214 11.21 2.47 21.96
C ILE A 214 11.93 3.41 22.95
N LEU A 215 11.27 4.52 23.32
CA LEU A 215 11.83 5.49 24.27
C LEU A 215 11.70 5.03 25.73
N LYS A 216 10.65 4.27 26.08
CA LYS A 216 10.43 3.73 27.44
C LYS A 216 11.15 2.42 27.76
N SER A 217 11.65 1.70 26.74
CA SER A 217 12.42 0.46 26.89
C SER A 217 13.91 0.70 27.15
N ARG A 218 14.23 1.85 27.76
CA ARG A 218 15.57 2.37 28.07
C ARG A 218 15.61 2.84 29.51
#